data_AF-A0A9P5VGQ7-F1
#
_entry.id   AF-A0A9P5VGQ7-F1
#
_cell.length_a   1.000
_cell.length_b   1.000
_cell.length_c   1.000
_cell.angle_alpha   90.00
_cell.angle_beta   90.00
_cell.angle_gamma   90.00
#
_symmetry.space_group_name_H-M   'P 1'
#
loop_
_entity.id
_entity.type
_entity.pdbx_description
1 polymer ?
#
loop_
_entity_poly.entity_id
_entity_poly.type
_entity_poly.pdbx_seq_one_letter_code
_entity_poly.pdbx_strand_id
1 'polypeptide(L)'
;LSKNGKETQPETQIMYDLELPLGLSPVPCDSEVDNFRLWTMDEVLAAIRAGEFKPNCACACLHFMLRHGVLTPENEPDYLEIDQRLHRRIEYPGPKKWPTFKEEH
;
A
#
# COMPACT_ATOMS: atom_id res chain seq x y z
N LEU A 1 11.21 -14.72 16.06
CA LEU A 1 12.69 -14.66 16.09
C LEU A 1 13.18 -14.18 14.73
N SER A 2 13.40 -12.87 14.59
CA SER A 2 13.98 -12.29 13.36
C SER A 2 15.49 -12.56 13.38
N LYS A 3 15.95 -13.46 12.51
CA LYS A 3 17.37 -13.55 12.16
C LYS A 3 17.72 -12.22 11.47
N ASN A 4 18.49 -11.36 12.14
CA ASN A 4 19.03 -10.05 11.70
C ASN A 4 18.57 -8.81 12.48
N GLY A 5 17.90 -8.94 13.64
CA GLY A 5 17.70 -7.80 14.55
C GLY A 5 16.76 -6.68 14.04
N LYS A 6 16.14 -6.85 12.87
CA LYS A 6 15.02 -6.01 12.41
C LYS A 6 13.73 -6.64 12.92
N GLU A 7 13.08 -6.01 13.88
CA GLU A 7 11.73 -6.40 14.30
C GLU A 7 10.75 -6.15 13.16
N THR A 8 10.15 -7.20 12.63
CA THR A 8 9.07 -7.11 11.64
C THR A 8 7.75 -7.03 12.39
N GLN A 9 7.03 -5.92 12.25
CA GLN A 9 5.72 -5.74 12.87
C GLN A 9 4.63 -6.25 11.91
N PRO A 10 3.71 -7.11 12.36
CA PRO A 10 2.57 -7.50 11.54
C PRO A 10 1.59 -6.33 11.43
N GLU A 11 1.27 -5.92 10.20
CA GLU A 11 0.39 -4.79 9.93
C GLU A 11 -0.79 -5.20 9.05
N THR A 12 -1.91 -4.49 9.20
CA THR A 12 -3.05 -4.52 8.28
C THR A 12 -3.39 -3.08 7.95
N GLN A 13 -3.45 -2.76 6.66
CA GLN A 13 -3.77 -1.43 6.18
C GLN A 13 -5.13 -1.46 5.46
N ILE A 14 -6.00 -0.51 5.80
CA ILE A 14 -7.30 -0.34 5.13
C ILE A 14 -7.11 0.66 4.00
N MET A 15 -7.46 0.25 2.79
CA MET A 15 -7.26 1.05 1.57
C MET A 15 -8.54 1.82 1.24
N TYR A 16 -8.37 3.10 0.90
CA TYR A 16 -9.45 3.98 0.44
C TYR A 16 -9.01 4.61 -0.88
N ASP A 17 -9.93 4.68 -1.83
CA ASP A 17 -9.74 5.41 -3.07
C ASP A 17 -10.58 6.68 -3.03
N LEU A 18 -9.98 7.80 -3.44
CA LEU A 18 -10.65 9.09 -3.53
C LEU A 18 -10.31 9.74 -4.87
N GLU A 19 -11.33 9.92 -5.70
CA GLU A 19 -11.19 10.70 -6.94
C GLU A 19 -11.08 12.19 -6.60
N LEU A 20 -10.09 12.86 -7.18
CA LEU A 20 -9.81 14.27 -6.91
C LEU A 20 -10.18 15.14 -8.13
N PRO A 21 -10.69 16.37 -7.91
CA PRO A 21 -10.93 17.31 -9.00
C PRO A 21 -9.66 17.65 -9.76
N LEU A 22 -9.80 17.88 -11.08
CA LEU A 22 -8.70 18.38 -11.91
C LEU A 22 -8.19 19.73 -11.37
N GLY A 23 -6.88 19.86 -11.24
CA GLY A 23 -6.22 21.09 -10.77
C GLY A 23 -6.13 21.24 -9.25
N LEU A 24 -6.62 20.26 -8.46
CA LEU A 24 -6.39 20.25 -7.02
C LEU A 24 -4.89 20.08 -6.73
N SER A 25 -4.32 20.97 -5.91
CA SER A 25 -2.97 20.84 -5.38
C SER A 25 -3.02 20.64 -3.86
N PRO A 26 -2.68 19.45 -3.33
CA PRO A 26 -2.61 19.25 -1.89
C PRO A 26 -1.49 20.10 -1.29
N VAL A 27 -1.72 20.58 -0.06
CA VAL A 27 -0.78 21.42 0.70
C VAL A 27 -0.52 20.73 2.04
N PRO A 28 0.74 20.59 2.49
CA PRO A 28 1.03 20.06 3.82
C PRO A 28 0.33 20.89 4.90
N CYS A 29 -0.37 20.22 5.80
CA CYS A 29 -1.13 20.86 6.87
C CYS A 29 -0.33 20.93 8.19
N ASP A 30 0.74 20.15 8.29
CA ASP A 30 1.64 20.06 9.44
C ASP A 30 3.06 19.70 8.99
N SER A 31 3.93 19.36 9.95
CA SER A 31 5.34 19.01 9.70
C SER A 31 5.56 17.55 9.32
N GLU A 32 4.52 16.71 9.23
CA GLU A 32 4.68 15.28 8.90
C GLU A 32 4.97 15.06 7.42
N VAL A 33 4.50 15.98 6.56
CA VAL A 33 4.67 15.91 5.11
C VAL A 33 5.52 17.09 4.62
N ASP A 34 6.60 16.78 3.92
CA ASP A 34 7.48 17.79 3.33
C ASP A 34 6.88 18.39 2.05
N ASN A 35 6.47 17.54 1.10
CA ASN A 35 5.88 17.97 -0.17
C ASN A 35 4.97 16.89 -0.78
N PHE A 36 4.15 17.30 -1.74
CA PHE A 36 3.36 16.41 -2.58
C PHE A 36 3.85 16.47 -4.03
N ARG A 37 3.83 15.33 -4.71
CA ARG A 37 4.13 15.20 -6.14
C ARG A 37 3.02 14.44 -6.83
N LEU A 38 2.59 14.94 -7.98
CA LEU A 38 1.68 14.22 -8.86
C LEU A 38 2.50 13.39 -9.84
N TRP A 39 2.42 12.08 -9.72
CA TRP A 39 3.12 11.12 -10.59
C TRP A 39 2.13 10.29 -11.39
N THR A 40 2.57 9.92 -12.59
CA THR A 40 1.95 8.87 -13.40
C THR A 40 2.15 7.51 -12.74
N MET A 41 1.34 6.52 -13.13
CA MET A 41 1.49 5.16 -12.60
C MET A 41 2.84 4.53 -12.95
N ASP A 42 3.40 4.83 -14.12
CA ASP A 42 4.72 4.35 -14.53
C ASP A 42 5.85 4.94 -13.67
N GLU A 43 5.77 6.23 -13.34
CA GLU A 43 6.72 6.90 -12.43
C GLU A 43 6.65 6.28 -11.02
N VAL A 44 5.44 6.04 -10.51
CA VAL A 44 5.24 5.37 -9.21
C VAL A 44 5.87 3.98 -9.25
N LEU A 45 5.62 3.19 -10.29
CA LEU A 45 6.15 1.84 -10.41
C LEU A 45 7.69 1.82 -10.52
N ALA A 46 8.27 2.76 -11.28
CA ALA A 46 9.72 2.93 -11.39
C ALA A 46 10.35 3.27 -10.02
N ALA A 47 9.75 4.20 -9.27
CA ALA A 47 10.22 4.59 -7.94
C ALA A 47 10.08 3.46 -6.91
N ILE A 48 9.01 2.64 -6.98
CA ILE A 48 8.88 1.42 -6.16
C ILE A 48 10.02 0.43 -6.46
N ARG A 49 10.31 0.18 -7.75
CA ARG A 49 11.41 -0.71 -8.17
C ARG A 49 12.78 -0.17 -7.74
N ALA A 50 12.95 1.15 -7.70
CA ALA A 50 14.15 1.81 -7.21
C ALA A 50 14.28 1.81 -5.66
N GLY A 51 13.26 1.36 -4.92
CA GLY A 51 13.27 1.32 -3.47
C GLY A 51 13.05 2.68 -2.79
N GLU A 52 12.46 3.65 -3.50
CA GLU A 52 12.21 4.99 -3.00
C GLU A 52 10.98 5.08 -2.07
N PHE A 53 10.15 4.04 -2.06
CA PHE A 53 8.99 3.95 -1.17
C PHE A 53 9.31 3.17 0.11
N LYS A 54 8.71 3.60 1.22
CA LYS A 54 8.59 2.74 2.41
C LYS A 54 7.83 1.47 2.01
N PRO A 55 8.20 0.28 2.52
CA PRO A 55 7.61 -0.98 2.07
C PRO A 55 6.08 -1.03 2.13
N ASN A 56 5.48 -0.49 3.19
CA ASN A 56 4.03 -0.47 3.35
C ASN A 56 3.34 0.49 2.35
N CYS A 57 3.93 1.65 2.08
CA CYS A 57 3.44 2.56 1.03
C CYS A 57 3.52 1.93 -0.36
N ALA A 58 4.61 1.20 -0.67
CA ALA A 58 4.73 0.47 -1.92
C ALA A 58 3.60 -0.58 -2.07
N CYS A 59 3.29 -1.31 -1.00
CA CYS A 59 2.17 -2.26 -1.00
C CYS A 59 0.83 -1.59 -1.30
N ALA A 60 0.56 -0.40 -0.74
CA ALA A 60 -0.67 0.35 -1.02
C ALA A 60 -0.79 0.73 -2.51
N CYS A 61 0.31 1.21 -3.12
CA CYS A 61 0.35 1.54 -4.54
C CYS A 61 0.16 0.30 -5.43
N LEU A 62 0.85 -0.80 -5.15
CA LEU A 62 0.69 -2.06 -5.90
C LEU A 62 -0.74 -2.59 -5.80
N HIS A 63 -1.36 -2.55 -4.62
CA HIS A 63 -2.74 -2.97 -4.43
C HIS A 63 -3.73 -2.08 -5.22
N PHE A 64 -3.48 -0.77 -5.32
CA PHE A 64 -4.24 0.11 -6.19
C PHE A 64 -4.09 -0.30 -7.67
N MET A 65 -2.85 -0.47 -8.14
CA MET A 65 -2.57 -0.81 -9.54
C MET A 65 -3.18 -2.15 -9.97
N LEU A 66 -3.20 -3.15 -9.09
CA LEU A 66 -3.86 -4.44 -9.35
C LEU A 66 -5.38 -4.28 -9.50
N ARG A 67 -6.04 -3.59 -8.55
CA ARG A 67 -7.50 -3.41 -8.57
C ARG A 67 -8.00 -2.59 -9.76
N HIS A 68 -7.18 -1.67 -10.23
CA HIS A 68 -7.50 -0.78 -11.36
C HIS A 68 -6.97 -1.28 -12.71
N GLY A 69 -6.37 -2.49 -12.77
CA GLY A 69 -5.92 -3.10 -14.02
C GLY A 69 -4.71 -2.41 -14.68
N VAL A 70 -3.94 -1.65 -13.90
CA VAL A 70 -2.66 -1.06 -14.34
C VAL A 70 -1.59 -2.15 -14.39
N LEU A 71 -1.51 -2.96 -13.34
CA LEU A 71 -0.77 -4.22 -13.37
C LEU A 71 -1.74 -5.32 -13.79
N THR A 72 -1.32 -6.13 -14.75
CA THR A 72 -2.11 -7.24 -15.29
C THR A 72 -1.25 -8.50 -15.41
N PRO A 73 -1.84 -9.69 -15.50
CA PRO A 73 -1.09 -10.92 -15.71
C PRO A 73 -0.23 -10.92 -16.98
N GLU A 74 -0.59 -10.11 -17.98
CA GLU A 74 0.14 -9.99 -19.25
C GLU A 74 1.36 -9.07 -19.17
N ASN A 75 1.35 -8.09 -18.26
CA ASN A 75 2.41 -7.08 -18.15
C ASN A 75 3.31 -7.21 -16.92
N GLU A 76 2.91 -8.02 -15.92
CA GLU A 76 3.67 -8.23 -14.68
C GLU A 76 3.83 -9.73 -14.40
N PRO A 77 5.03 -10.30 -14.64
CA PRO A 77 5.30 -11.72 -14.42
C PRO A 77 5.02 -12.18 -12.98
N ASP A 78 5.21 -11.29 -12.00
CA ASP A 78 5.01 -11.61 -10.59
C ASP A 78 3.59 -11.30 -10.09
N TYR A 79 2.64 -10.99 -10.99
CA TYR A 79 1.28 -10.55 -10.67
C TYR A 79 0.61 -11.39 -9.57
N LEU A 80 0.62 -12.73 -9.74
CA LEU A 80 -0.03 -13.64 -8.81
C LEU A 80 0.70 -13.69 -7.46
N GLU A 81 2.03 -13.62 -7.45
CA GLU A 81 2.80 -13.61 -6.21
C GLU A 81 2.57 -12.31 -5.44
N ILE A 82 2.53 -11.17 -6.14
CA ILE A 82 2.24 -9.86 -5.55
C ILE A 82 0.86 -9.88 -4.89
N ASP A 83 -0.18 -10.30 -5.62
CA ASP A 83 -1.54 -10.38 -5.09
C ASP A 83 -1.65 -11.29 -3.85
N GLN A 84 -1.05 -12.48 -3.92
CA GLN A 84 -1.03 -13.43 -2.79
C GLN A 84 -0.30 -12.87 -1.57
N ARG A 85 0.81 -12.15 -1.77
CA ARG A 85 1.60 -11.58 -0.67
C ARG A 85 0.92 -10.37 -0.02
N LEU A 86 0.21 -9.55 -0.80
CA LEU A 86 -0.57 -8.42 -0.29
C LEU A 86 -1.74 -8.89 0.59
N HIS A 87 -2.36 -10.03 0.24
CA HIS A 87 -3.49 -10.59 0.97
C HIS A 87 -3.13 -11.74 1.92
N ARG A 88 -1.85 -11.90 2.25
CA ARG A 88 -1.39 -13.01 3.07
C ARG A 88 -2.00 -12.94 4.46
N ARG A 89 -2.60 -14.05 4.89
CA ARG A 89 -2.97 -14.26 6.30
C ARG A 89 -1.72 -14.43 7.15
N ILE A 90 -1.48 -13.49 8.05
CA ILE A 90 -0.37 -13.58 9.00
C ILE A 90 -0.81 -14.42 10.20
N GLU A 91 -0.11 -15.53 10.44
CA GLU A 91 -0.33 -16.41 11.59
C GLU A 91 0.20 -15.79 12.89
N TYR A 92 -0.24 -16.32 14.04
CA TYR A 92 0.00 -15.72 15.35
C TYR A 92 1.51 -15.56 15.70
N PRO A 93 1.96 -14.41 16.25
CA PRO A 93 1.17 -13.21 16.57
C PRO A 93 0.88 -12.40 15.30
N GLY A 94 -0.38 -12.43 14.87
CA GLY A 94 -0.87 -11.71 13.70
C GLY A 94 -1.22 -10.27 14.07
N PRO A 95 -1.62 -9.45 13.09
CA PRO A 95 -2.05 -8.08 13.35
C PRO A 95 -3.21 -8.07 14.36
N LYS A 96 -3.30 -7.00 15.17
CA LYS A 96 -4.41 -6.84 16.13
C LYS A 96 -5.73 -7.05 15.40
N LYS A 97 -6.57 -7.96 15.92
CA LYS A 97 -7.92 -8.15 15.40
C LYS A 97 -8.66 -6.81 15.53
N TRP A 98 -9.26 -6.38 14.43
CA TRP A 98 -10.07 -5.17 14.39
C TRP A 98 -11.24 -5.29 15.39
N PRO A 99 -11.63 -4.21 16.10
CA PRO A 99 -12.89 -4.22 16.84
C PRO A 99 -14.06 -4.47 15.88
N THR A 100 -14.70 -5.62 16.01
CA THR A 100 -16.04 -5.82 15.45
C THR A 100 -16.96 -4.83 16.14
N PHE A 101 -17.31 -3.73 15.46
CA PHE A 101 -18.41 -2.87 15.88
C PHE A 101 -19.65 -3.76 16.00
N LYS A 102 -20.27 -3.82 17.19
CA LYS A 102 -21.58 -4.45 17.32
C LYS A 102 -22.56 -3.52 16.60
N GLU A 103 -23.35 -4.05 15.69
CA GLU A 103 -24.50 -3.31 15.16
C GLU A 103 -25.44 -3.05 16.35
N GLU A 104 -25.52 -1.78 16.75
CA GLU A 104 -26.50 -1.30 17.71
C GLU A 104 -27.78 -1.06 16.90
N HIS A 105 -28.78 -1.94 17.06
CA HIS A 105 -30.12 -1.79 16.49
C HIS A 105 -30.92 -0.69 17.19
#